data_AF-D9W4G3-F1
#
_entry.id   AF-D9W4G3-F1
#
_cell.length_a   1.000
_cell.length_b   1.000
_cell.length_c   1.000
_cell.angle_alpha   90.00
_cell.angle_beta   90.00
_cell.angle_gamma   90.00
#
_symmetry.space_group_name_H-M   'P 1'
#
loop_
_entity.id
_entity.type
_entity.pdbx_description
1 polymer ?
#
loop_
_entity_poly.entity_id
_entity_poly.type
_entity_poly.pdbx_seq_one_letter_code
_entity_poly.pdbx_strand_id
1 'polypeptide(L)'
;MQRNLAVVLRGLAGNPSAPPEVLVRLAAADIDRTELARRRDLPAQAALILADDEDANLRSELAAHPNLPAEVQIVLARDADARVRGRLAEGAEYFTTVGVHGRHFPRPLSHEVYELLARDPQPKVRRALAFNRHLPDGIRAGMLDDDDARTAAIAAAEWDPAPTARISELLSRATGAFGRELLLLRLDGPLPAEVARGVLADIDSSTDPANSAELLPYIAATVDLDAALTRRFLADPQLRAAVAANPTLDLEHVAALAHDPDNQVRAAVVARHGLDPVLRESVSVEYDDGSSGNTIEWLLAEDLSEPDQLAFARSRHQAFRKTLAMRTDLSDEAVAILAADESFAVRLFVCERQPNAPGRLLAHIAADWKSYSRWDMLAHKNFPADAATALARSDDPHDRVVAAAHPGLPVDTIEALLADGADDVRRRAATNPSIPTDRLINLLEADESAVVSGAAANRTLLVVTMHRVLDQARL
;
A
#
# COMPACT_ATOMS: atom_id res chain seq x y z
N MET A 1 10.92 -30.21 -25.22
CA MET A 1 10.41 -28.81 -25.32
C MET A 1 8.94 -28.67 -25.77
N GLN A 2 8.45 -29.34 -26.83
CA GLN A 2 7.08 -29.11 -27.37
C GLN A 2 5.93 -29.29 -26.34
N ARG A 3 6.08 -30.18 -25.36
CA ARG A 3 5.03 -30.49 -24.36
C ARG A 3 4.79 -29.37 -23.34
N ASN A 4 5.82 -28.55 -23.07
CA ASN A 4 5.78 -27.48 -22.07
C ASN A 4 5.97 -26.07 -22.67
N LEU A 5 5.90 -25.92 -23.99
CA LEU A 5 6.22 -24.65 -24.65
C LEU A 5 5.40 -23.47 -24.11
N ALA A 6 4.08 -23.63 -23.94
CA ALA A 6 3.23 -22.58 -23.37
C ALA A 6 3.63 -22.22 -21.91
N VAL A 7 4.11 -23.20 -21.14
CA VAL A 7 4.61 -22.98 -19.76
C VAL A 7 5.92 -22.18 -19.79
N VAL A 8 6.82 -22.50 -20.71
CA VAL A 8 8.08 -21.76 -20.90
C VAL A 8 7.78 -20.32 -21.31
N LEU A 9 6.89 -20.10 -22.28
CA LEU A 9 6.54 -18.75 -22.74
C LEU A 9 5.92 -17.90 -21.63
N ARG A 10 5.02 -18.47 -20.80
CA ARG A 10 4.50 -17.79 -19.61
C ARG A 10 5.59 -17.50 -18.57
N GLY A 11 6.53 -18.42 -18.38
CA GLY A 11 7.68 -18.18 -17.49
C GLY A 11 8.60 -17.06 -18.00
N LEU A 12 8.83 -17.00 -19.32
CA LEU A 12 9.57 -15.90 -19.95
C LEU A 12 8.84 -14.55 -19.81
N ALA A 13 7.51 -14.54 -19.90
CA ALA A 13 6.71 -13.35 -19.65
C ALA A 13 6.92 -12.78 -18.23
N GLY A 14 7.12 -13.64 -17.23
CA GLY A 14 7.47 -13.26 -15.86
C GLY A 14 8.97 -13.08 -15.59
N ASN A 15 9.86 -13.29 -16.58
CA ASN A 15 11.30 -13.25 -16.34
C ASN A 15 11.78 -11.80 -16.17
N PRO A 16 12.34 -11.40 -15.02
CA PRO A 16 12.75 -10.02 -14.75
C PRO A 16 13.95 -9.54 -15.59
N SER A 17 14.56 -10.43 -16.38
CA SER A 17 15.69 -10.15 -17.27
C SER A 17 15.36 -10.36 -18.76
N ALA A 18 14.09 -10.59 -19.10
CA ALA A 18 13.64 -10.64 -20.49
C ALA A 18 13.80 -9.26 -21.16
N PRO A 19 14.51 -9.16 -22.29
CA PRO A 19 14.73 -7.89 -22.96
C PRO A 19 13.50 -7.44 -23.77
N PRO A 20 13.39 -6.15 -24.14
CA PRO A 20 12.19 -5.59 -24.77
C PRO A 20 11.66 -6.36 -25.98
N GLU A 21 12.55 -6.89 -26.81
CA GLU A 21 12.25 -7.59 -28.05
C GLU A 21 11.59 -8.95 -27.79
N VAL A 22 11.99 -9.62 -26.71
CA VAL A 22 11.36 -10.85 -26.21
C VAL A 22 9.95 -10.53 -25.71
N LEU A 23 9.79 -9.44 -24.95
CA LEU A 23 8.48 -9.03 -24.41
C LEU A 23 7.49 -8.63 -25.51
N VAL A 24 7.94 -7.95 -26.57
CA VAL A 24 7.10 -7.60 -27.74
C VAL A 24 6.60 -8.87 -28.45
N ARG A 25 7.48 -9.85 -28.68
CA ARG A 25 7.08 -11.13 -29.31
C ARG A 25 6.10 -11.90 -28.44
N LEU A 26 6.30 -11.92 -27.12
CA LEU A 26 5.37 -12.55 -26.17
C LEU A 26 4.02 -11.83 -26.09
N ALA A 27 3.97 -10.50 -26.24
CA ALA A 27 2.72 -9.74 -26.24
C ALA A 27 1.83 -10.08 -27.45
N ALA A 28 2.45 -10.43 -28.59
CA ALA A 28 1.77 -10.90 -29.79
C ALA A 28 1.45 -12.41 -29.78
N ALA A 29 1.93 -13.15 -28.77
CA ALA A 29 1.75 -14.60 -28.69
C ALA A 29 0.37 -14.95 -28.10
N ASP A 30 -0.18 -16.08 -28.56
CA ASP A 30 -1.39 -16.68 -27.99
C ASP A 30 -1.08 -17.41 -26.67
N ILE A 31 -0.81 -16.61 -25.63
CA ILE A 31 -0.57 -17.05 -24.25
C ILE A 31 -1.37 -16.18 -23.29
N ASP A 32 -1.45 -16.60 -22.03
CA ASP A 32 -1.86 -15.70 -20.95
C ASP A 32 -0.83 -14.57 -20.79
N ARG A 33 -1.26 -13.35 -21.16
CA ARG A 33 -0.44 -12.13 -21.18
C ARG A 33 -0.65 -11.25 -19.95
N THR A 34 -1.39 -11.74 -18.95
CA THR A 34 -1.65 -11.01 -17.70
C THR A 34 -0.34 -10.61 -17.00
N GLU A 35 0.65 -11.51 -16.98
CA GLU A 35 1.95 -11.22 -16.38
C GLU A 35 2.67 -10.08 -17.10
N LEU A 36 2.58 -10.01 -18.45
CA LEU A 36 3.16 -8.91 -19.23
C LEU A 36 2.51 -7.57 -18.88
N ALA A 37 1.18 -7.52 -18.76
CA ALA A 37 0.46 -6.29 -18.42
C ALA A 37 0.88 -5.73 -17.05
N ARG A 38 1.34 -6.59 -16.14
CA ARG A 38 1.82 -6.24 -14.79
C ARG A 38 3.30 -5.86 -14.73
N ARG A 39 4.05 -6.07 -15.80
CA ARG A 39 5.49 -5.79 -15.85
C ARG A 39 5.77 -4.30 -15.89
N ARG A 40 6.52 -3.80 -14.90
CA ARG A 40 6.92 -2.39 -14.81
C ARG A 40 7.82 -1.89 -15.96
N ASP A 41 8.53 -2.81 -16.60
CA ASP A 41 9.46 -2.59 -17.70
C ASP A 41 8.86 -2.91 -19.08
N LEU A 42 7.53 -3.04 -19.17
CA LEU A 42 6.83 -3.35 -20.41
C LEU A 42 7.15 -2.28 -21.50
N PRO A 43 7.71 -2.66 -22.66
CA PRO A 43 8.02 -1.71 -23.71
C PRO A 43 6.76 -1.16 -24.36
N ALA A 44 6.83 0.09 -24.85
CA ALA A 44 5.70 0.80 -25.44
C ALA A 44 4.98 0.02 -26.56
N GLN A 45 5.74 -0.68 -27.40
CA GLN A 45 5.17 -1.49 -28.48
C GLN A 45 4.37 -2.70 -27.94
N ALA A 46 4.85 -3.36 -26.89
CA ALA A 46 4.10 -4.43 -26.24
C ALA A 46 2.83 -3.89 -25.58
N ALA A 47 2.92 -2.74 -24.90
CA ALA A 47 1.76 -2.08 -24.30
C ALA A 47 0.69 -1.72 -25.34
N LEU A 48 1.08 -1.24 -26.52
CA LEU A 48 0.13 -0.98 -27.62
C LEU A 48 -0.58 -2.25 -28.10
N ILE A 49 0.15 -3.36 -28.24
CA ILE A 49 -0.45 -4.66 -28.61
C ILE A 49 -1.47 -5.09 -27.55
N LEU A 50 -1.14 -4.97 -26.26
CA LEU A 50 -2.04 -5.35 -25.17
C LEU A 50 -3.25 -4.40 -25.04
N ALA A 51 -3.11 -3.13 -25.43
CA ALA A 51 -4.20 -2.14 -25.39
C ALA A 51 -5.25 -2.35 -26.49
N ASP A 52 -4.91 -3.06 -27.57
CA ASP A 52 -5.83 -3.44 -28.66
C ASP A 52 -6.42 -4.85 -28.45
N ASP A 53 -6.09 -5.51 -27.34
CA ASP A 53 -6.55 -6.86 -27.07
C ASP A 53 -8.07 -6.92 -26.89
N GLU A 54 -8.72 -8.01 -27.27
CA GLU A 54 -10.17 -8.17 -27.11
C GLU A 54 -10.60 -8.32 -25.63
N ASP A 55 -9.73 -8.86 -24.76
CA ASP A 55 -10.02 -9.06 -23.35
C ASP A 55 -9.94 -7.76 -22.54
N ALA A 56 -11.09 -7.25 -22.14
CA ALA A 56 -11.20 -6.05 -21.31
C ALA A 56 -10.53 -6.20 -19.94
N ASN A 57 -10.39 -7.41 -19.40
CA ASN A 57 -9.66 -7.61 -18.15
C ASN A 57 -8.16 -7.40 -18.33
N LEU A 58 -7.58 -7.90 -19.43
CA LEU A 58 -6.18 -7.64 -19.77
C LEU A 58 -5.92 -6.15 -19.99
N ARG A 59 -6.79 -5.46 -20.74
CA ARG A 59 -6.70 -4.00 -20.94
C ARG A 59 -6.84 -3.22 -19.62
N SER A 60 -7.67 -3.71 -18.70
CA SER A 60 -7.84 -3.14 -17.35
C SER A 60 -6.58 -3.34 -16.48
N GLU A 61 -5.95 -4.51 -16.53
CA GLU A 61 -4.66 -4.76 -15.87
C GLU A 61 -3.55 -3.85 -16.42
N LEU A 62 -3.52 -3.66 -17.74
CA LEU A 62 -2.61 -2.72 -18.40
C LEU A 62 -2.90 -1.27 -18.00
N ALA A 63 -4.17 -0.87 -17.87
CA ALA A 63 -4.57 0.48 -17.48
C ALA A 63 -4.08 0.90 -16.08
N ALA A 64 -3.86 -0.08 -15.18
CA ALA A 64 -3.25 0.18 -13.87
C ALA A 64 -1.72 0.36 -13.93
N HIS A 65 -1.09 0.16 -15.09
CA HIS A 65 0.35 0.19 -15.20
C HIS A 65 0.92 1.60 -14.93
N PRO A 66 1.90 1.75 -14.00
CA PRO A 66 2.32 3.06 -13.52
C PRO A 66 3.07 3.92 -14.55
N ASN A 67 3.58 3.31 -15.62
CA ASN A 67 4.42 3.97 -16.62
C ASN A 67 3.91 3.75 -18.06
N LEU A 68 2.63 4.02 -18.32
CA LEU A 68 2.09 3.92 -19.68
C LEU A 68 2.58 5.09 -20.57
N PRO A 69 3.03 4.84 -21.81
CA PRO A 69 3.26 5.88 -22.80
C PRO A 69 1.98 6.67 -23.11
N ALA A 70 2.11 7.95 -23.50
CA ALA A 70 0.98 8.84 -23.74
C ALA A 70 0.02 8.30 -24.82
N GLU A 71 0.54 7.66 -25.85
CA GLU A 71 -0.25 7.06 -26.93
C GLU A 71 -1.14 5.93 -26.41
N VAL A 72 -0.62 5.09 -25.50
CA VAL A 72 -1.37 4.00 -24.87
C VAL A 72 -2.42 4.55 -23.91
N GLN A 73 -2.09 5.60 -23.15
CA GLN A 73 -3.05 6.27 -22.28
C GLN A 73 -4.26 6.79 -23.07
N ILE A 74 -4.05 7.39 -24.25
CA ILE A 74 -5.14 7.90 -25.11
C ILE A 74 -6.05 6.77 -25.59
N VAL A 75 -5.49 5.63 -26.00
CA VAL A 75 -6.27 4.44 -26.42
C VAL A 75 -7.14 3.95 -25.27
N LEU A 76 -6.55 3.73 -24.10
CA LEU A 76 -7.26 3.21 -22.92
C LEU A 76 -8.26 4.22 -22.34
N ALA A 77 -8.01 5.52 -22.45
CA ALA A 77 -8.95 6.57 -22.03
C ALA A 77 -10.20 6.62 -22.94
N ARG A 78 -10.11 6.11 -24.17
CA ARG A 78 -11.23 6.00 -25.12
C ARG A 78 -11.83 4.59 -25.18
N ASP A 79 -11.41 3.68 -24.29
CA ASP A 79 -11.89 2.31 -24.27
C ASP A 79 -13.42 2.25 -24.13
N ALA A 80 -14.04 1.29 -24.80
CA ALA A 80 -15.48 1.07 -24.69
C ALA A 80 -15.92 0.68 -23.26
N ASP A 81 -15.06 -0.05 -22.54
CA ASP A 81 -15.34 -0.51 -21.17
C ASP A 81 -14.95 0.57 -20.14
N ALA A 82 -15.95 1.03 -19.38
CA ALA A 82 -15.76 2.01 -18.32
C ALA A 82 -14.84 1.53 -17.19
N ARG A 83 -14.65 0.21 -17.02
CA ARG A 83 -13.70 -0.35 -16.05
C ARG A 83 -12.26 -0.06 -16.45
N VAL A 84 -11.93 -0.15 -17.74
CA VAL A 84 -10.60 0.17 -18.27
C VAL A 84 -10.32 1.67 -18.07
N ARG A 85 -11.25 2.52 -18.50
CA ARG A 85 -11.14 3.98 -18.32
C ARG A 85 -11.04 4.38 -16.85
N GLY A 86 -11.86 3.79 -15.99
CA GLY A 86 -11.83 4.02 -14.55
C GLY A 86 -10.52 3.60 -13.90
N ARG A 87 -9.94 2.48 -14.31
CA ARG A 87 -8.67 1.99 -13.79
C ARG A 87 -7.48 2.85 -14.22
N LEU A 88 -7.51 3.37 -15.45
CA LEU A 88 -6.56 4.39 -15.91
C LEU A 88 -6.72 5.68 -15.10
N ALA A 89 -7.97 6.12 -14.88
CA ALA A 89 -8.30 7.36 -14.16
C ALA A 89 -7.84 7.33 -12.71
N GLU A 90 -8.07 6.23 -12.00
CA GLU A 90 -7.63 6.04 -10.61
C GLU A 90 -6.13 6.25 -10.45
N GLY A 91 -5.34 5.84 -11.45
CA GLY A 91 -3.90 5.72 -11.28
C GLY A 91 -3.61 4.72 -10.16
N ALA A 92 -4.24 3.54 -10.22
CA ALA A 92 -4.22 2.59 -9.12
C ALA A 92 -2.80 2.30 -8.62
N GLU A 93 -2.60 2.37 -7.30
CA GLU A 93 -1.44 1.77 -6.66
C GLU A 93 -1.48 0.26 -6.93
N TYR A 94 -0.51 -0.27 -7.67
CA TYR A 94 -0.41 -1.70 -7.86
C TYR A 94 -0.05 -2.37 -6.52
N PHE A 95 -1.05 -2.91 -5.82
CA PHE A 95 -0.84 -3.99 -4.85
C PHE A 95 -0.63 -5.28 -5.61
N THR A 96 0.57 -5.51 -6.16
CA THR A 96 0.97 -6.87 -6.54
C THR A 96 1.70 -7.52 -5.36
N THR A 97 1.04 -8.52 -4.82
CA THR A 97 1.56 -9.62 -4.00
C THR A 97 2.68 -10.36 -4.73
N VAL A 98 3.89 -9.80 -4.79
CA VAL A 98 5.17 -10.53 -4.77
C VAL A 98 6.22 -9.55 -4.25
N GLY A 99 6.85 -9.88 -3.12
CA GLY A 99 7.71 -8.97 -2.36
C GLY A 99 8.78 -8.25 -3.18
N VAL A 100 8.50 -6.98 -3.49
CA VAL A 100 9.50 -5.93 -3.76
C VAL A 100 8.91 -4.60 -3.26
N HIS A 101 9.28 -4.24 -2.02
CA HIS A 101 8.85 -3.04 -1.33
C HIS A 101 9.30 -1.75 -2.02
N GLY A 102 8.39 -1.19 -2.81
CA GLY A 102 8.35 0.23 -3.13
C GLY A 102 6.91 0.59 -3.48
N ARG A 103 6.30 1.53 -2.75
CA ARG A 103 5.09 2.20 -3.25
C ARG A 103 5.53 3.00 -4.47
N HIS A 104 5.26 2.48 -5.66
CA HIS A 104 5.56 3.20 -6.90
C HIS A 104 4.28 3.82 -7.39
N PHE A 105 4.22 5.13 -7.26
CA PHE A 105 3.11 5.91 -7.75
C PHE A 105 3.16 5.97 -9.27
N PRO A 106 2.02 5.81 -9.96
CA PRO A 106 1.95 6.04 -11.39
C PRO A 106 2.49 7.42 -11.73
N ARG A 107 3.15 7.55 -12.89
CA ARG A 107 3.44 8.86 -13.43
C ARG A 107 2.12 9.58 -13.78
N PRO A 108 2.12 10.92 -13.77
CA PRO A 108 0.96 11.69 -14.21
C PRO A 108 0.49 11.27 -15.60
N LEU A 109 -0.83 11.25 -15.80
CA LEU A 109 -1.42 11.11 -17.13
C LEU A 109 -1.12 12.37 -17.96
N SER A 110 -1.20 12.26 -19.28
CA SER A 110 -1.15 13.45 -20.14
C SER A 110 -2.33 14.38 -19.86
N HIS A 111 -2.14 15.68 -20.10
CA HIS A 111 -3.20 16.67 -19.87
C HIS A 111 -4.47 16.37 -20.67
N GLU A 112 -4.33 15.94 -21.93
CA GLU A 112 -5.45 15.53 -22.79
C GLU A 112 -6.24 14.37 -22.18
N VAL A 113 -5.56 13.39 -21.57
CA VAL A 113 -6.22 12.23 -20.94
C VAL A 113 -6.98 12.66 -19.68
N TYR A 114 -6.42 13.56 -18.87
CA TYR A 114 -7.14 14.12 -17.73
C TYR A 114 -8.42 14.85 -18.16
N GLU A 115 -8.32 15.68 -19.21
CA GLU A 115 -9.47 16.39 -19.76
C GLU A 115 -10.56 15.47 -20.30
N LEU A 116 -10.17 14.35 -20.92
CA LEU A 116 -11.09 13.37 -21.46
C LEU A 116 -11.81 12.62 -20.34
N LEU A 117 -11.07 12.15 -19.33
CA LEU A 117 -11.63 11.39 -18.20
C LEU A 117 -12.48 12.27 -17.27
N ALA A 118 -12.15 13.55 -17.11
CA ALA A 118 -12.94 14.50 -16.32
C ALA A 118 -14.34 14.76 -16.94
N ARG A 119 -14.50 14.52 -18.24
CA ARG A 119 -15.78 14.65 -18.96
C ARG A 119 -16.42 13.29 -19.24
N ASP A 120 -15.94 12.21 -18.62
CA ASP A 120 -16.48 10.88 -18.84
C ASP A 120 -17.97 10.81 -18.45
N PRO A 121 -18.85 10.22 -19.28
CA PRO A 121 -20.26 10.12 -18.97
C PRO A 121 -20.54 9.29 -17.70
N GLN A 122 -19.64 8.39 -17.29
CA GLN A 122 -19.80 7.55 -16.11
C GLN A 122 -19.26 8.27 -14.86
N PRO A 123 -20.11 8.58 -13.85
CA PRO A 123 -19.63 9.17 -12.60
C PRO A 123 -18.61 8.31 -11.86
N LYS A 124 -18.59 6.98 -12.08
CA LYS A 124 -17.57 6.09 -11.50
C LYS A 124 -16.16 6.40 -12.03
N VAL A 125 -16.02 6.73 -13.31
CA VAL A 125 -14.73 7.09 -13.92
C VAL A 125 -14.28 8.46 -13.41
N ARG A 126 -15.18 9.43 -13.36
CA ARG A 126 -14.88 10.76 -12.80
C ARG A 126 -14.50 10.69 -11.31
N ARG A 127 -15.18 9.86 -10.51
CA ARG A 127 -14.77 9.60 -9.12
C ARG A 127 -13.39 8.97 -9.01
N ALA A 128 -13.08 7.98 -9.84
CA ALA A 128 -11.75 7.38 -9.88
C ALA A 128 -10.69 8.45 -10.20
N LEU A 129 -10.98 9.34 -11.15
CA LEU A 129 -10.10 10.46 -11.47
C LEU A 129 -9.90 11.42 -10.28
N ALA A 130 -10.94 11.68 -9.48
CA ALA A 130 -10.86 12.55 -8.31
C ALA A 130 -9.88 12.04 -7.24
N PHE A 131 -9.73 10.71 -7.11
CA PHE A 131 -8.72 10.06 -6.25
C PHE A 131 -7.30 10.11 -6.83
N ASN A 132 -7.13 10.51 -8.09
CA ASN A 132 -5.82 10.54 -8.72
C ASN A 132 -4.95 11.63 -8.08
N ARG A 133 -3.88 11.20 -7.41
CA ARG A 133 -2.90 12.08 -6.73
C ARG A 133 -2.15 13.06 -7.64
N HIS A 134 -2.19 12.85 -8.95
CA HIS A 134 -1.54 13.69 -9.96
C HIS A 134 -2.53 14.53 -10.78
N LEU A 135 -3.81 14.55 -10.37
CA LEU A 135 -4.84 15.37 -11.01
C LEU A 135 -4.46 16.86 -10.96
N PRO A 136 -4.37 17.56 -12.10
CA PRO A 136 -4.02 18.98 -12.12
C PRO A 136 -5.08 19.84 -11.43
N ASP A 137 -4.64 20.85 -10.67
CA ASP A 137 -5.51 21.77 -9.91
C ASP A 137 -6.63 22.38 -10.76
N GLY A 138 -6.35 22.78 -12.00
CA GLY A 138 -7.36 23.36 -12.89
C GLY A 138 -8.51 22.39 -13.24
N ILE A 139 -8.20 21.10 -13.38
CA ILE A 139 -9.21 20.06 -13.61
C ILE A 139 -9.94 19.74 -12.31
N ARG A 140 -9.19 19.60 -11.20
CA ARG A 140 -9.75 19.36 -9.86
C ARG A 140 -10.72 20.46 -9.43
N ALA A 141 -10.40 21.72 -9.73
CA ALA A 141 -11.27 22.88 -9.51
C ALA A 141 -12.62 22.72 -10.21
N GLY A 142 -12.60 22.34 -11.49
CA GLY A 142 -13.83 22.10 -12.27
C GLY A 142 -14.66 20.93 -11.73
N MET A 143 -14.01 19.90 -11.18
CA MET A 143 -14.71 18.75 -10.57
C MET A 143 -15.42 19.08 -9.25
N LEU A 144 -15.11 20.21 -8.60
CA LEU A 144 -15.91 20.68 -7.46
C LEU A 144 -17.35 21.05 -7.86
N ASP A 145 -17.54 21.39 -9.14
CA ASP A 145 -18.83 21.74 -9.71
C ASP A 145 -19.48 20.55 -10.44
N ASP A 146 -18.97 19.33 -10.25
CA ASP A 146 -19.56 18.11 -10.83
C ASP A 146 -20.99 17.90 -10.31
N ASP A 147 -21.87 17.48 -11.23
CA ASP A 147 -23.27 17.17 -10.94
C ASP A 147 -23.40 15.97 -9.96
N ASP A 148 -22.41 15.06 -9.93
CA ASP A 148 -22.31 14.01 -8.93
C ASP A 148 -21.65 14.53 -7.64
N ALA A 149 -22.46 14.79 -6.63
CA ALA A 149 -22.01 15.32 -5.34
C ALA A 149 -20.88 14.48 -4.69
N ARG A 150 -20.84 13.17 -4.95
CA ARG A 150 -19.75 12.30 -4.45
C ARG A 150 -18.43 12.56 -5.17
N THR A 151 -18.45 12.81 -6.47
CA THR A 151 -17.27 13.24 -7.24
C THR A 151 -16.74 14.56 -6.71
N ALA A 152 -17.61 15.55 -6.51
CA ALA A 152 -17.21 16.85 -5.95
C ALA A 152 -16.60 16.71 -4.53
N ALA A 153 -17.19 15.87 -3.68
CA ALA A 153 -16.67 15.62 -2.33
C ALA A 153 -15.28 14.97 -2.34
N ILE A 154 -15.05 13.96 -3.20
CA ILE A 154 -13.73 13.31 -3.36
C ILE A 154 -12.71 14.31 -3.94
N ALA A 155 -13.10 15.10 -4.95
CA ALA A 155 -12.23 16.07 -5.57
C ALA A 155 -11.74 17.13 -4.57
N ALA A 156 -12.60 17.58 -3.66
CA ALA A 156 -12.24 18.48 -2.58
C ALA A 156 -11.37 17.81 -1.51
N ALA A 157 -11.75 16.62 -1.05
CA ALA A 157 -11.04 15.93 0.02
C ALA A 157 -9.62 15.50 -0.37
N GLU A 158 -9.41 15.12 -1.63
CA GLU A 158 -8.08 14.74 -2.14
C GLU A 158 -7.29 15.93 -2.70
N TRP A 159 -7.77 17.17 -2.52
CA TRP A 159 -6.99 18.37 -2.83
C TRP A 159 -6.10 18.73 -1.64
N ASP A 160 -4.81 18.98 -1.89
CA ASP A 160 -3.84 19.42 -0.88
C ASP A 160 -3.23 20.78 -1.29
N PRO A 161 -3.43 21.87 -0.51
CA PRO A 161 -4.30 21.95 0.65
C PRO A 161 -5.78 21.86 0.26
N ALA A 162 -6.62 21.42 1.20
CA ALA A 162 -8.05 21.27 0.94
C ALA A 162 -8.71 22.62 0.64
N PRO A 163 -9.75 22.68 -0.22
CA PRO A 163 -10.43 23.92 -0.57
C PRO A 163 -11.40 24.32 0.55
N THR A 164 -10.89 24.59 1.75
CA THR A 164 -11.68 24.85 2.98
C THR A 164 -12.71 25.96 2.79
N ALA A 165 -12.42 26.96 1.94
CA ALA A 165 -13.35 28.03 1.59
C ALA A 165 -14.69 27.54 0.98
N ARG A 166 -14.70 26.37 0.33
CA ARG A 166 -15.90 25.75 -0.26
C ARG A 166 -16.48 24.62 0.58
N ILE A 167 -15.89 24.28 1.73
CA ILE A 167 -16.30 23.10 2.51
C ILE A 167 -17.76 23.18 2.96
N SER A 168 -18.23 24.36 3.39
CA SER A 168 -19.63 24.55 3.82
C SER A 168 -20.62 24.33 2.68
N GLU A 169 -20.30 24.80 1.47
CA GLU A 169 -21.10 24.57 0.27
C GLU A 169 -21.14 23.07 -0.07
N LEU A 170 -19.98 22.41 -0.07
CA LEU A 170 -19.85 21.00 -0.42
C LEU A 170 -20.53 20.08 0.61
N LEU A 171 -20.42 20.38 1.90
CA LEU A 171 -21.13 19.66 2.98
C LEU A 171 -22.66 19.76 2.81
N SER A 172 -23.17 20.91 2.34
CA SER A 172 -24.60 21.09 2.08
C SER A 172 -25.09 20.31 0.86
N ARG A 173 -24.23 20.12 -0.15
CA ARG A 173 -24.51 19.32 -1.35
C ARG A 173 -24.42 17.81 -1.10
N ALA A 174 -23.62 17.38 -0.12
CA ALA A 174 -23.42 15.97 0.20
C ALA A 174 -24.65 15.38 0.93
N THR A 175 -25.31 14.39 0.30
CA THR A 175 -26.56 13.77 0.79
C THR A 175 -26.36 12.50 1.62
N GLY A 176 -25.12 12.06 1.88
CA GLY A 176 -24.83 10.86 2.66
C GLY A 176 -23.55 10.95 3.49
N ALA A 177 -23.44 10.10 4.54
CA ALA A 177 -22.34 10.04 5.50
C ALA A 177 -20.98 10.05 4.82
N PHE A 178 -20.73 9.13 3.88
CA PHE A 178 -19.44 8.98 3.23
C PHE A 178 -18.87 10.29 2.65
N GLY A 179 -19.71 11.08 1.95
CA GLY A 179 -19.25 12.33 1.36
C GLY A 179 -18.93 13.39 2.41
N ARG A 180 -19.74 13.46 3.47
CA ARG A 180 -19.54 14.40 4.59
C ARG A 180 -18.31 14.01 5.43
N GLU A 181 -18.17 12.73 5.75
CA GLU A 181 -17.02 12.16 6.47
C GLU A 181 -15.70 12.47 5.74
N LEU A 182 -15.65 12.19 4.43
CA LEU A 182 -14.44 12.41 3.63
C LEU A 182 -14.03 13.90 3.60
N LEU A 183 -15.01 14.80 3.53
CA LEU A 183 -14.78 16.24 3.60
C LEU A 183 -14.26 16.67 4.98
N LEU A 184 -14.81 16.13 6.07
CA LEU A 184 -14.39 16.45 7.43
C LEU A 184 -12.97 15.92 7.75
N LEU A 185 -12.62 14.74 7.24
CA LEU A 185 -11.29 14.12 7.43
C LEU A 185 -10.14 14.95 6.84
N ARG A 186 -10.42 15.82 5.87
CA ARG A 186 -9.43 16.56 5.09
C ARG A 186 -9.47 18.06 5.35
N LEU A 187 -10.16 18.48 6.40
CA LEU A 187 -10.21 19.87 6.81
C LEU A 187 -8.84 20.35 7.31
N ASP A 188 -8.30 21.36 6.63
CA ASP A 188 -7.15 22.12 7.11
C ASP A 188 -7.61 23.12 8.18
N GLY A 189 -7.67 22.66 9.42
CA GLY A 189 -8.06 23.46 10.59
C GLY A 189 -9.46 23.18 11.11
N PRO A 190 -9.89 23.91 12.15
CA PRO A 190 -11.12 23.56 12.85
C PRO A 190 -12.37 23.91 12.03
N LEU A 191 -13.35 23.00 12.02
CA LEU A 191 -14.67 23.22 11.43
C LEU A 191 -15.37 24.36 12.21
N PRO A 192 -15.81 25.46 11.56
CA PRO A 192 -16.49 26.54 12.27
C PRO A 192 -17.73 26.06 13.02
N ALA A 193 -17.89 26.51 14.26
CA ALA A 193 -18.97 26.09 15.16
C ALA A 193 -20.38 26.24 14.53
N GLU A 194 -20.64 27.30 13.76
CA GLU A 194 -21.93 27.49 13.10
C GLU A 194 -22.23 26.44 12.03
N VAL A 195 -21.23 26.04 11.26
CA VAL A 195 -21.37 24.99 10.25
C VAL A 195 -21.62 23.65 10.94
N ALA A 196 -20.86 23.36 12.00
CA ALA A 196 -21.06 22.16 12.82
C ALA A 196 -22.48 22.10 13.41
N ARG A 197 -23.00 23.21 13.95
CA ARG A 197 -24.38 23.26 14.46
C ARG A 197 -25.42 23.02 13.38
N GLY A 198 -25.22 23.51 12.16
CA GLY A 198 -26.08 23.19 11.01
C GLY A 198 -26.08 21.69 10.69
N VAL A 199 -24.90 21.06 10.61
CA VAL A 199 -24.78 19.61 10.37
C VAL A 199 -25.38 18.80 11.52
N LEU A 200 -25.18 19.23 12.76
CA LEU A 200 -25.79 18.58 13.94
C LEU A 200 -27.32 18.71 13.92
N ALA A 201 -27.88 19.83 13.47
CA ALA A 201 -29.32 19.99 13.33
C ALA A 201 -29.89 19.06 12.24
N ASP A 202 -29.19 18.90 11.12
CA ASP A 202 -29.54 17.93 10.08
C ASP A 202 -29.54 16.50 10.64
N ILE A 203 -28.49 16.13 11.38
CA ILE A 203 -28.32 14.83 12.05
C ILE A 203 -29.47 14.60 13.05
N ASP A 204 -29.74 15.56 13.93
CA ASP A 204 -30.79 15.48 14.95
C ASP A 204 -32.20 15.36 14.30
N SER A 205 -32.37 15.87 13.07
CA SER A 205 -33.61 15.78 12.29
C SER A 205 -33.72 14.55 11.38
N SER A 206 -32.62 13.81 11.19
CA SER A 206 -32.55 12.67 10.29
C SER A 206 -33.31 11.47 10.84
N THR A 207 -34.01 10.75 9.95
CA THR A 207 -34.66 9.46 10.28
C THR A 207 -33.75 8.26 10.06
N ASP A 208 -32.52 8.49 9.58
CA ASP A 208 -31.48 7.48 9.40
C ASP A 208 -30.45 7.58 10.55
N PRO A 209 -30.59 6.72 11.59
CA PRO A 209 -29.71 6.76 12.76
C PRO A 209 -28.29 6.28 12.46
N ALA A 210 -28.06 5.45 11.43
CA ALA A 210 -26.73 4.97 11.09
C ALA A 210 -25.86 6.08 10.49
N ASN A 211 -26.43 6.86 9.57
CA ASN A 211 -25.80 8.03 8.94
C ASN A 211 -25.44 9.13 9.98
N SER A 212 -26.24 9.22 11.04
CA SER A 212 -26.13 10.22 12.10
C SER A 212 -25.05 9.88 13.14
N ALA A 213 -24.92 8.61 13.52
CA ALA A 213 -23.97 8.16 14.54
C ALA A 213 -22.52 8.16 14.03
N GLU A 214 -22.28 7.82 12.76
CA GLU A 214 -20.94 7.71 12.17
C GLU A 214 -20.25 9.08 12.03
N LEU A 215 -20.99 10.17 11.86
CA LEU A 215 -20.43 11.51 11.65
C LEU A 215 -20.02 12.23 12.95
N LEU A 216 -20.65 11.90 14.08
CA LEU A 216 -20.46 12.61 15.35
C LEU A 216 -18.99 12.61 15.84
N PRO A 217 -18.24 11.49 15.81
CA PRO A 217 -16.83 11.50 16.18
C PRO A 217 -15.98 12.44 15.31
N TYR A 218 -16.21 12.48 13.99
CA TYR A 218 -15.47 13.36 13.09
C TYR A 218 -15.76 14.84 13.36
N ILE A 219 -17.03 15.19 13.60
CA ILE A 219 -17.41 16.56 13.98
C ILE A 219 -16.76 16.91 15.32
N ALA A 220 -16.85 16.04 16.34
CA ALA A 220 -16.28 16.29 17.66
C ALA A 220 -14.76 16.44 17.63
N ALA A 221 -14.06 15.73 16.74
CA ALA A 221 -12.61 15.82 16.59
C ALA A 221 -12.14 17.06 15.81
N THR A 222 -12.99 17.64 14.95
CA THR A 222 -12.58 18.72 14.03
C THR A 222 -13.19 20.07 14.35
N VAL A 223 -14.29 20.15 15.09
CA VAL A 223 -14.99 21.42 15.34
C VAL A 223 -14.18 22.40 16.18
N ASP A 224 -14.32 23.69 15.90
CA ASP A 224 -13.92 24.77 16.81
C ASP A 224 -14.78 24.72 18.07
N LEU A 225 -14.23 24.17 19.15
CA LEU A 225 -14.97 23.87 20.37
C LEU A 225 -15.24 25.14 21.18
N ASP A 226 -16.52 25.46 21.34
CA ASP A 226 -16.97 26.39 22.36
C ASP A 226 -17.49 25.65 23.62
N ALA A 227 -17.79 26.41 24.68
CA ALA A 227 -18.27 25.83 25.94
C ALA A 227 -19.57 25.00 25.82
N ALA A 228 -20.42 25.26 24.82
CA ALA A 228 -21.66 24.51 24.61
C ALA A 228 -21.39 23.19 23.88
N LEU A 229 -20.58 23.21 22.83
CA LEU A 229 -20.16 22.03 22.07
C LEU A 229 -19.28 21.11 22.92
N THR A 230 -18.31 21.65 23.66
CA THR A 230 -17.48 20.87 24.61
C THR A 230 -18.37 20.12 25.60
N ARG A 231 -19.33 20.81 26.22
CA ARG A 231 -20.27 20.16 27.16
C ARG A 231 -21.14 19.11 26.49
N ARG A 232 -21.65 19.39 25.28
CA ARG A 232 -22.48 18.45 24.52
C ARG A 232 -21.73 17.16 24.23
N PHE A 233 -20.50 17.26 23.70
CA PHE A 233 -19.74 16.09 23.29
C PHE A 233 -19.11 15.33 24.45
N LEU A 234 -18.64 16.01 25.50
CA LEU A 234 -18.11 15.33 26.70
C LEU A 234 -19.18 14.59 27.50
N ALA A 235 -20.45 14.99 27.38
CA ALA A 235 -21.56 14.28 28.02
C ALA A 235 -21.83 12.91 27.39
N ASP A 236 -21.37 12.66 26.15
CA ASP A 236 -21.46 11.37 25.48
C ASP A 236 -20.15 10.58 25.67
N PRO A 237 -20.20 9.44 26.40
CA PRO A 237 -19.01 8.63 26.61
C PRO A 237 -18.29 8.19 25.34
N GLN A 238 -19.03 7.98 24.23
CA GLN A 238 -18.48 7.51 22.95
C GLN A 238 -17.70 8.60 22.20
N LEU A 239 -17.96 9.88 22.49
CA LEU A 239 -17.34 11.01 21.80
C LEU A 239 -16.15 11.59 22.56
N ARG A 240 -15.93 11.22 23.82
CA ARG A 240 -14.82 11.73 24.64
C ARG A 240 -13.45 11.54 24.00
N ALA A 241 -13.21 10.44 23.30
CA ALA A 241 -11.93 10.19 22.63
C ALA A 241 -11.74 11.14 21.43
N ALA A 242 -12.80 11.40 20.67
CA ALA A 242 -12.78 12.38 19.59
C ALA A 242 -12.55 13.81 20.13
N VAL A 243 -13.22 14.18 21.22
CA VAL A 243 -13.00 15.48 21.89
C VAL A 243 -11.56 15.60 22.41
N ALA A 244 -11.02 14.52 23.01
CA ALA A 244 -9.63 14.48 23.46
C ALA A 244 -8.62 14.64 22.32
N ALA A 245 -8.94 14.19 21.11
CA ALA A 245 -8.12 14.41 19.91
C ALA A 245 -8.28 15.82 19.32
N ASN A 246 -9.33 16.56 19.68
CA ASN A 246 -9.63 17.86 19.07
C ASN A 246 -8.56 18.92 19.40
N PRO A 247 -7.91 19.54 18.40
CA PRO A 247 -6.81 20.48 18.62
C PRO A 247 -7.23 21.77 19.36
N THR A 248 -8.51 22.13 19.32
CA THR A 248 -9.05 23.35 19.97
C THR A 248 -9.47 23.14 21.43
N LEU A 249 -9.47 21.89 21.93
CA LEU A 249 -9.79 21.60 23.33
C LEU A 249 -8.77 22.27 24.27
N ASP A 250 -9.27 22.99 25.28
CA ASP A 250 -8.41 23.65 26.25
C ASP A 250 -7.61 22.68 27.14
N LEU A 251 -6.52 23.18 27.70
CA LEU A 251 -5.58 22.37 28.47
C LEU A 251 -6.16 21.84 29.79
N GLU A 252 -7.18 22.50 30.35
CA GLU A 252 -7.84 22.06 31.58
C GLU A 252 -8.62 20.77 31.33
N HIS A 253 -9.41 20.74 30.26
CA HIS A 253 -10.13 19.54 29.85
C HIS A 253 -9.16 18.44 29.38
N VAL A 254 -8.08 18.77 28.67
CA VAL A 254 -7.04 17.77 28.29
C VAL A 254 -6.44 17.11 29.53
N ALA A 255 -6.09 17.89 30.56
CA ALA A 255 -5.54 17.37 31.81
C ALA A 255 -6.55 16.51 32.59
N ALA A 256 -7.84 16.86 32.54
CA ALA A 256 -8.90 16.03 33.13
C ALA A 256 -9.03 14.68 32.39
N LEU A 257 -9.07 14.70 31.05
CA LEU A 257 -9.21 13.50 30.22
C LEU A 257 -7.98 12.58 30.26
N ALA A 258 -6.82 13.09 30.68
CA ALA A 258 -5.63 12.26 30.96
C ALA A 258 -5.89 11.19 32.04
N HIS A 259 -6.90 11.40 32.89
CA HIS A 259 -7.31 10.50 33.96
C HIS A 259 -8.66 9.82 33.66
N ASP A 260 -9.15 9.89 32.43
CA ASP A 260 -10.42 9.28 32.04
C ASP A 260 -10.38 7.76 32.25
N PRO A 261 -11.46 7.13 32.76
CA PRO A 261 -11.50 5.68 32.91
C PRO A 261 -11.35 4.92 31.58
N ASP A 262 -11.74 5.53 30.45
CA ASP A 262 -11.65 4.92 29.13
C ASP A 262 -10.21 4.99 28.57
N ASN A 263 -9.67 3.83 28.20
CA ASN A 263 -8.34 3.71 27.63
C ASN A 263 -8.16 4.46 26.31
N GLN A 264 -9.21 4.50 25.46
CA GLN A 264 -9.14 5.19 24.17
C GLN A 264 -9.09 6.71 24.34
N VAL A 265 -9.75 7.25 25.37
CA VAL A 265 -9.68 8.67 25.71
C VAL A 265 -8.27 9.04 26.16
N ARG A 266 -7.67 8.26 27.05
CA ARG A 266 -6.28 8.48 27.49
C ARG A 266 -5.28 8.35 26.34
N ALA A 267 -5.49 7.39 25.44
CA ALA A 267 -4.67 7.22 24.24
C ALA A 267 -4.76 8.46 23.31
N ALA A 268 -5.97 9.00 23.11
CA ALA A 268 -6.18 10.21 22.32
C ALA A 268 -5.48 11.44 22.94
N VAL A 269 -5.53 11.60 24.27
CA VAL A 269 -4.77 12.66 24.97
C VAL A 269 -3.28 12.53 24.71
N VAL A 270 -2.72 11.34 24.93
CA VAL A 270 -1.29 11.03 24.76
C VAL A 270 -0.81 11.29 23.32
N ALA A 271 -1.66 11.04 22.33
CA ALA A 271 -1.38 11.22 20.91
C ALA A 271 -1.33 12.70 20.45
N ARG A 272 -1.74 13.67 21.28
CA ARG A 272 -1.80 15.08 20.89
C ARG A 272 -0.42 15.65 20.53
N HIS A 273 -0.37 16.34 19.39
CA HIS A 273 0.76 17.16 18.98
C HIS A 273 0.91 18.34 19.97
N GLY A 274 2.07 18.48 20.60
CA GLY A 274 2.33 19.53 21.60
C GLY A 274 1.89 19.24 23.05
N LEU A 275 1.41 18.03 23.38
CA LEU A 275 1.23 17.66 24.80
C LEU A 275 2.60 17.70 25.51
N ASP A 276 2.61 18.22 26.74
CA ASP A 276 3.79 18.25 27.60
C ASP A 276 4.40 16.83 27.73
N PRO A 277 5.72 16.65 27.51
CA PRO A 277 6.35 15.33 27.56
C PRO A 277 6.23 14.63 28.92
N VAL A 278 6.27 15.37 30.03
CA VAL A 278 6.18 14.80 31.38
C VAL A 278 4.74 14.30 31.61
N LEU A 279 3.74 15.11 31.26
CA LEU A 279 2.34 14.69 31.30
C LEU A 279 2.12 13.48 30.40
N ARG A 280 2.61 13.50 29.16
CA ARG A 280 2.49 12.37 28.22
C ARG A 280 3.00 11.07 28.86
N GLU A 281 4.22 11.06 29.37
CA GLU A 281 4.82 9.86 29.97
C GLU A 281 4.20 9.49 31.34
N SER A 282 3.43 10.36 31.97
CA SER A 282 2.72 10.04 33.22
C SER A 282 1.41 9.27 33.01
N VAL A 283 0.73 9.47 31.88
CA VAL A 283 -0.56 8.84 31.56
C VAL A 283 -0.37 7.34 31.35
N SER A 284 -1.26 6.52 31.91
CA SER A 284 -1.25 5.08 31.71
C SER A 284 -2.15 4.72 30.53
N VAL A 285 -1.61 4.07 29.51
CA VAL A 285 -2.36 3.55 28.35
C VAL A 285 -2.05 2.07 28.20
N GLU A 286 -3.09 1.27 28.06
CA GLU A 286 -3.01 -0.16 27.75
C GLU A 286 -2.96 -0.33 26.24
N TYR A 287 -2.01 -1.12 25.76
CA TYR A 287 -1.82 -1.41 24.35
C TYR A 287 -2.06 -2.89 24.08
N ASP A 288 -2.73 -3.17 22.96
CA ASP A 288 -2.87 -4.52 22.42
C ASP A 288 -1.90 -4.67 21.25
N ASP A 289 -0.92 -5.56 21.43
CA ASP A 289 0.09 -5.91 20.42
C ASP A 289 -0.54 -6.43 19.11
N GLY A 290 -1.76 -6.99 19.18
CA GLY A 290 -2.51 -7.48 18.01
C GLY A 290 -3.28 -6.39 17.26
N SER A 291 -3.43 -5.20 17.83
CA SER A 291 -4.20 -4.12 17.22
C SER A 291 -3.37 -3.36 16.17
N SER A 292 -3.94 -3.19 14.98
CA SER A 292 -3.37 -2.34 13.93
C SER A 292 -3.56 -0.84 14.19
N GLY A 293 -4.42 -0.45 15.15
CA GLY A 293 -4.66 0.94 15.53
C GLY A 293 -3.49 1.55 16.32
N ASN A 294 -3.50 2.88 16.47
CA ASN A 294 -2.58 3.71 17.27
C ASN A 294 -1.34 4.26 16.56
N THR A 295 -1.40 4.52 15.25
CA THR A 295 -0.36 5.31 14.57
C THR A 295 -0.49 6.78 14.96
N ILE A 296 0.63 7.44 15.26
CA ILE A 296 0.69 8.89 15.58
C ILE A 296 1.01 9.66 14.29
N GLU A 297 0.00 10.22 13.63
CA GLU A 297 0.14 10.77 12.27
C GLU A 297 1.19 11.88 12.14
N TRP A 298 1.20 12.85 13.06
CA TRP A 298 2.17 13.95 13.04
C TRP A 298 3.62 13.43 13.19
N LEU A 299 3.83 12.34 13.94
CA LEU A 299 5.14 11.73 14.11
C LEU A 299 5.66 11.06 12.83
N LEU A 300 4.79 10.74 11.86
CA LEU A 300 5.20 10.25 10.54
C LEU A 300 5.56 11.39 9.58
N ALA A 301 4.92 12.54 9.71
CA ALA A 301 5.06 13.66 8.79
C ALA A 301 6.21 14.60 9.15
N GLU A 302 6.58 14.69 10.42
CA GLU A 302 7.58 15.64 10.90
C GLU A 302 9.03 15.16 10.69
N ASP A 303 9.92 16.12 10.47
CA ASP A 303 11.35 15.90 10.53
C ASP A 303 11.80 15.81 12.00
N LEU A 304 12.30 14.64 12.40
CA LEU A 304 12.71 14.40 13.79
C LEU A 304 14.23 14.48 13.93
N SER A 305 14.69 15.26 14.91
CA SER A 305 16.09 15.23 15.33
C SER A 305 16.43 13.87 15.95
N GLU A 306 17.70 13.45 15.89
CA GLU A 306 18.12 12.20 16.53
C GLU A 306 17.75 12.14 18.03
N PRO A 307 17.95 13.20 18.85
CA PRO A 307 17.46 13.21 20.23
C PRO A 307 15.95 12.94 20.38
N ASP A 308 15.11 13.47 19.48
CA ASP A 308 13.67 13.24 19.51
C ASP A 308 13.33 11.80 19.13
N GLN A 309 13.98 11.25 18.09
CA GLN A 309 13.86 9.84 17.74
C GLN A 309 14.20 8.95 18.94
N LEU A 310 15.30 9.25 19.65
CA LEU A 310 15.74 8.49 20.82
C LEU A 310 14.78 8.64 22.01
N ALA A 311 14.16 9.81 22.19
CA ALA A 311 13.14 10.02 23.22
C ALA A 311 11.90 9.16 22.94
N PHE A 312 11.38 9.19 21.71
CA PHE A 312 10.21 8.40 21.32
C PHE A 312 10.49 6.90 21.26
N ALA A 313 11.69 6.47 20.87
CA ALA A 313 12.12 5.06 20.91
C ALA A 313 12.14 4.49 22.34
N ARG A 314 12.33 5.36 23.35
CA ARG A 314 12.35 5.00 24.77
C ARG A 314 11.03 5.34 25.50
N SER A 315 10.03 5.86 24.78
CA SER A 315 8.74 6.20 25.37
C SER A 315 8.10 4.95 25.99
N ARG A 316 7.41 5.11 27.11
CA ARG A 316 6.60 4.02 27.68
C ARG A 316 5.46 3.61 26.73
N HIS A 317 5.06 4.53 25.86
CA HIS A 317 3.91 4.38 24.98
C HIS A 317 4.30 3.65 23.71
N GLN A 318 3.81 2.41 23.61
CA GLN A 318 4.07 1.55 22.45
C GLN A 318 3.67 2.23 21.12
N ALA A 319 2.60 3.03 21.10
CA ALA A 319 2.16 3.76 19.91
C ALA A 319 3.27 4.62 19.27
N PHE A 320 4.09 5.29 20.10
CA PHE A 320 5.21 6.10 19.61
C PHE A 320 6.34 5.24 19.08
N ARG A 321 6.74 4.19 19.81
CA ARG A 321 7.79 3.25 19.37
C ARG A 321 7.41 2.54 18.06
N LYS A 322 6.15 2.10 17.97
CA LYS A 322 5.56 1.46 16.78
C LYS A 322 5.52 2.42 15.59
N THR A 323 5.03 3.65 15.80
CA THR A 323 4.98 4.67 14.74
C THR A 323 6.38 5.05 14.28
N LEU A 324 7.33 5.21 15.21
CA LEU A 324 8.72 5.50 14.88
C LEU A 324 9.33 4.38 14.02
N ALA A 325 9.10 3.11 14.38
CA ALA A 325 9.57 1.95 13.61
C ALA A 325 9.00 1.88 12.18
N MET A 326 7.88 2.56 11.89
CA MET A 326 7.30 2.64 10.55
C MET A 326 8.05 3.61 9.61
N ARG A 327 8.87 4.52 10.16
CA ARG A 327 9.67 5.48 9.40
C ARG A 327 10.88 4.79 8.74
N THR A 328 11.52 5.45 7.77
CA THR A 328 12.67 4.89 7.02
C THR A 328 13.98 5.66 7.23
N ASP A 329 13.96 6.68 8.08
CA ASP A 329 15.02 7.67 8.30
C ASP A 329 15.56 7.63 9.75
N LEU A 330 15.41 6.50 10.43
CA LEU A 330 15.85 6.34 11.80
C LEU A 330 17.38 6.26 11.91
N SER A 331 17.93 6.80 13.00
CA SER A 331 19.34 6.61 13.35
C SER A 331 19.63 5.15 13.73
N ASP A 332 20.89 4.73 13.59
CA ASP A 332 21.34 3.39 13.97
C ASP A 332 21.03 3.08 15.46
N GLU A 333 21.15 4.08 16.34
CA GLU A 333 20.85 3.92 17.77
C GLU A 333 19.35 3.75 18.02
N ALA A 334 18.49 4.52 17.35
CA ALA A 334 17.03 4.35 17.44
C ALA A 334 16.61 2.96 16.95
N VAL A 335 17.16 2.49 15.82
CA VAL A 335 16.93 1.13 15.31
C VAL A 335 17.39 0.07 16.32
N ALA A 336 18.54 0.25 16.97
CA ALA A 336 19.04 -0.70 17.96
C ALA A 336 18.13 -0.82 19.20
N ILE A 337 17.55 0.30 19.65
CA ILE A 337 16.57 0.32 20.75
C ILE A 337 15.29 -0.43 20.34
N LEU A 338 14.71 -0.06 19.20
CA LEU A 338 13.46 -0.66 18.71
C LEU A 338 13.61 -2.14 18.32
N ALA A 339 14.80 -2.56 17.88
CA ALA A 339 15.09 -3.97 17.59
C ALA A 339 15.06 -4.87 18.85
N ALA A 340 15.23 -4.28 20.03
CA ALA A 340 15.17 -4.94 21.33
C ALA A 340 13.83 -4.70 22.05
N ASP A 341 12.86 -4.06 21.39
CA ASP A 341 11.54 -3.75 21.96
C ASP A 341 10.83 -5.02 22.43
N GLU A 342 10.00 -4.92 23.46
CA GLU A 342 9.17 -6.02 23.97
C GLU A 342 8.02 -6.36 23.01
N SER A 343 7.51 -5.37 22.28
CA SER A 343 6.39 -5.53 21.36
C SER A 343 6.81 -6.25 20.08
N PHE A 344 6.06 -7.29 19.71
CA PHE A 344 6.27 -7.98 18.44
C PHE A 344 6.06 -7.04 17.25
N ALA A 345 5.03 -6.18 17.29
CA ALA A 345 4.69 -5.27 16.21
C ALA A 345 5.82 -4.26 15.93
N VAL A 346 6.47 -3.73 16.98
CA VAL A 346 7.62 -2.82 16.83
C VAL A 346 8.78 -3.53 16.14
N ARG A 347 9.15 -4.73 16.62
CA ARG A 347 10.23 -5.53 16.03
C ARG A 347 9.93 -5.93 14.58
N LEU A 348 8.68 -6.24 14.28
CA LEU A 348 8.22 -6.54 12.92
C LEU A 348 8.43 -5.33 11.99
N PHE A 349 8.00 -4.12 12.40
CA PHE A 349 8.22 -2.93 11.58
C PHE A 349 9.69 -2.58 11.41
N VAL A 350 10.54 -2.83 12.43
CA VAL A 350 11.99 -2.71 12.27
C VAL A 350 12.48 -3.58 11.11
N CYS A 351 12.05 -4.85 11.04
CA CYS A 351 12.40 -5.76 9.95
C CYS A 351 11.84 -5.34 8.59
N GLU A 352 10.65 -4.76 8.54
CA GLU A 352 9.97 -4.37 7.30
C GLU A 352 10.46 -3.04 6.71
N ARG A 353 10.95 -2.12 7.55
CA ARG A 353 11.19 -0.73 7.16
C ARG A 353 12.65 -0.31 7.21
N GLN A 354 13.46 -0.91 8.08
CA GLN A 354 14.81 -0.41 8.36
C GLN A 354 15.86 -1.08 7.48
N PRO A 355 16.64 -0.32 6.68
CA PRO A 355 17.66 -0.88 5.78
C PRO A 355 18.88 -1.49 6.51
N ASN A 356 19.00 -1.21 7.81
CA ASN A 356 20.03 -1.71 8.73
C ASN A 356 19.45 -2.72 9.76
N ALA A 357 18.24 -3.26 9.54
CA ALA A 357 17.62 -4.23 10.44
C ALA A 357 18.60 -5.37 10.82
N PRO A 358 18.74 -5.72 12.11
CA PRO A 358 19.69 -6.75 12.54
C PRO A 358 19.35 -8.14 11.98
N GLY A 359 20.35 -8.84 11.43
CA GLY A 359 20.16 -10.17 10.82
C GLY A 359 19.54 -11.22 11.75
N ARG A 360 19.93 -11.23 13.02
CA ARG A 360 19.34 -12.11 14.04
C ARG A 360 17.86 -11.85 14.28
N LEU A 361 17.44 -10.58 14.20
CA LEU A 361 16.05 -10.20 14.40
C LEU A 361 15.22 -10.61 13.18
N LEU A 362 15.74 -10.35 11.97
CA LEU A 362 15.13 -10.81 10.72
C LEU A 362 14.91 -12.32 10.73
N ALA A 363 15.91 -13.11 11.12
CA ALA A 363 15.80 -14.56 11.21
C ALA A 363 14.75 -15.01 12.24
N HIS A 364 14.71 -14.37 13.41
CA HIS A 364 13.74 -14.69 14.46
C HIS A 364 12.31 -14.39 14.01
N ILE A 365 12.04 -13.17 13.53
CA ILE A 365 10.71 -12.78 13.04
C ILE A 365 10.30 -13.65 11.85
N ALA A 366 11.21 -13.91 10.89
CA ALA A 366 10.89 -14.73 9.74
C ALA A 366 10.57 -16.20 10.10
N ALA A 367 11.06 -16.73 11.22
CA ALA A 367 10.70 -18.09 11.64
C ALA A 367 9.24 -18.16 12.14
N ASP A 368 8.82 -17.18 12.94
CA ASP A 368 7.54 -17.23 13.68
C ASP A 368 6.39 -16.50 12.97
N TRP A 369 6.71 -15.50 12.14
CA TRP A 369 5.74 -14.71 11.38
C TRP A 369 5.40 -15.39 10.05
N LYS A 370 4.11 -15.52 9.72
CA LYS A 370 3.62 -16.23 8.51
C LYS A 370 2.87 -15.29 7.55
N SER A 371 3.41 -14.08 7.32
CA SER A 371 2.86 -13.10 6.36
C SER A 371 3.79 -12.86 5.17
N TYR A 372 3.32 -12.07 4.20
CA TYR A 372 4.05 -11.72 2.99
C TYR A 372 5.38 -10.98 3.26
N SER A 373 5.51 -10.26 4.37
CA SER A 373 6.75 -9.52 4.67
C SER A 373 7.98 -10.40 4.88
N ARG A 374 7.81 -11.71 5.11
CA ARG A 374 8.94 -12.65 5.17
C ARG A 374 9.76 -12.65 3.88
N TRP A 375 9.11 -12.47 2.72
CA TRP A 375 9.79 -12.47 1.43
C TRP A 375 10.85 -11.36 1.36
N ASP A 376 10.49 -10.18 1.86
CA ASP A 376 11.40 -9.03 1.89
C ASP A 376 12.46 -9.18 2.98
N MET A 377 12.12 -9.79 4.12
CA MET A 377 13.11 -10.11 5.15
C MET A 377 14.20 -11.04 4.60
N LEU A 378 13.83 -12.08 3.84
CA LEU A 378 14.82 -12.99 3.23
C LEU A 378 15.57 -12.34 2.05
N ALA A 379 14.99 -11.34 1.39
CA ALA A 379 15.71 -10.55 0.39
C ALA A 379 16.66 -9.51 1.02
N HIS A 380 16.52 -9.24 2.33
CA HIS A 380 17.31 -8.25 3.04
C HIS A 380 18.79 -8.63 3.05
N LYS A 381 19.67 -7.66 2.78
CA LYS A 381 21.14 -7.87 2.71
C LYS A 381 21.77 -8.42 3.99
N ASN A 382 21.10 -8.22 5.13
CA ASN A 382 21.54 -8.68 6.45
C ASN A 382 20.93 -10.05 6.84
N PHE A 383 20.10 -10.67 6.00
CA PHE A 383 19.49 -11.96 6.34
C PHE A 383 20.55 -13.07 6.41
N PRO A 384 20.66 -13.82 7.51
CA PRO A 384 21.67 -14.87 7.65
C PRO A 384 21.39 -16.07 6.72
N ALA A 385 22.41 -16.49 5.95
CA ALA A 385 22.28 -17.60 5.00
C ALA A 385 22.03 -18.96 5.68
N ASP A 386 22.51 -19.15 6.89
CA ASP A 386 22.24 -20.32 7.73
C ASP A 386 20.77 -20.37 8.16
N ALA A 387 20.17 -19.23 8.53
CA ALA A 387 18.73 -19.13 8.81
C ALA A 387 17.89 -19.44 7.55
N ALA A 388 18.32 -18.97 6.38
CA ALA A 388 17.64 -19.31 5.12
C ALA A 388 17.73 -20.81 4.81
N THR A 389 18.89 -21.42 5.08
CA THR A 389 19.10 -22.86 4.94
C THR A 389 18.22 -23.66 5.91
N ALA A 390 18.03 -23.18 7.14
CA ALA A 390 17.14 -23.81 8.11
C ALA A 390 15.67 -23.79 7.61
N LEU A 391 15.19 -22.63 7.13
CA LEU A 391 13.85 -22.52 6.54
C LEU A 391 13.68 -23.41 5.29
N ALA A 392 14.70 -23.48 4.43
CA ALA A 392 14.72 -24.35 3.25
C ALA A 392 14.64 -25.86 3.59
N ARG A 393 14.95 -26.23 4.83
CA ARG A 393 14.89 -27.62 5.33
C ARG A 393 13.73 -27.87 6.29
N SER A 394 12.84 -26.89 6.47
CA SER A 394 11.66 -26.99 7.32
C SER A 394 10.67 -28.02 6.78
N ASP A 395 9.93 -28.67 7.66
CA ASP A 395 8.83 -29.56 7.29
C ASP A 395 7.66 -28.79 6.66
N ASP A 396 7.50 -27.49 6.98
CA ASP A 396 6.47 -26.62 6.40
C ASP A 396 6.85 -26.17 4.97
N PRO A 397 6.05 -26.53 3.94
CA PRO A 397 6.29 -26.07 2.58
C PRO A 397 6.36 -24.54 2.45
N HIS A 398 5.64 -23.77 3.27
CA HIS A 398 5.67 -22.30 3.19
C HIS A 398 7.03 -21.73 3.57
N ASP A 399 7.70 -22.32 4.56
CA ASP A 399 9.06 -21.94 4.95
C ASP A 399 10.04 -22.22 3.80
N ARG A 400 9.91 -23.40 3.19
CA ARG A 400 10.76 -23.82 2.07
C ARG A 400 10.57 -22.93 0.85
N VAL A 401 9.31 -22.63 0.48
CA VAL A 401 8.96 -21.72 -0.62
C VAL A 401 9.63 -20.36 -0.41
N VAL A 402 9.50 -19.76 0.77
CA VAL A 402 10.05 -18.43 1.06
C VAL A 402 11.58 -18.41 0.94
N ALA A 403 12.26 -19.46 1.40
CA ALA A 403 13.71 -19.56 1.37
C ALA A 403 14.30 -19.97 0.00
N ALA A 404 13.53 -20.65 -0.84
CA ALA A 404 14.06 -21.40 -1.99
C ALA A 404 14.86 -20.57 -3.02
N ALA A 405 14.60 -19.25 -3.12
CA ALA A 405 15.32 -18.37 -4.04
C ALA A 405 16.45 -17.55 -3.36
N HIS A 406 16.75 -17.81 -2.09
CA HIS A 406 17.80 -17.08 -1.37
C HIS A 406 19.18 -17.40 -1.97
N PRO A 407 20.00 -16.39 -2.33
CA PRO A 407 21.26 -16.58 -3.06
C PRO A 407 22.33 -17.31 -2.24
N GLY A 408 22.25 -17.23 -0.91
CA GLY A 408 23.18 -17.90 0.00
C GLY A 408 22.88 -19.39 0.28
N LEU A 409 21.91 -20.01 -0.39
CA LEU A 409 21.63 -21.44 -0.18
C LEU A 409 22.75 -22.33 -0.74
N PRO A 410 23.15 -23.40 -0.03
CA PRO A 410 24.05 -24.42 -0.56
C PRO A 410 23.44 -25.16 -1.76
N VAL A 411 24.27 -25.55 -2.73
CA VAL A 411 23.85 -26.25 -3.95
C VAL A 411 23.02 -27.51 -3.65
N ASP A 412 23.45 -28.35 -2.71
CA ASP A 412 22.72 -29.57 -2.34
C ASP A 412 21.33 -29.27 -1.78
N THR A 413 21.16 -28.12 -1.13
CA THR A 413 19.85 -27.68 -0.61
C THR A 413 18.97 -27.19 -1.76
N ILE A 414 19.52 -26.51 -2.76
CA ILE A 414 18.79 -26.11 -3.97
C ILE A 414 18.34 -27.35 -4.75
N GLU A 415 19.21 -28.34 -4.95
CA GLU A 415 18.85 -29.59 -5.65
C GLU A 415 17.77 -30.39 -4.90
N ALA A 416 17.80 -30.42 -3.56
CA ALA A 416 16.72 -31.00 -2.77
C ALA A 416 15.39 -30.26 -2.98
N LEU A 417 15.40 -28.92 -3.01
CA LEU A 417 14.20 -28.10 -3.25
C LEU A 417 13.66 -28.22 -4.69
N LEU A 418 14.53 -28.46 -5.68
CA LEU A 418 14.12 -28.74 -7.07
C LEU A 418 13.38 -30.09 -7.18
N ALA A 419 13.62 -31.01 -6.25
CA ALA A 419 12.94 -32.30 -6.13
C ALA A 419 11.82 -32.31 -5.06
N ASP A 420 11.44 -31.15 -4.54
CA ASP A 420 10.46 -31.04 -3.45
C ASP A 420 9.08 -31.59 -3.85
N GLY A 421 8.32 -32.11 -2.89
CA GLY A 421 6.96 -32.59 -3.13
C GLY A 421 5.96 -31.49 -3.51
N ALA A 422 6.19 -30.24 -3.11
CA ALA A 422 5.31 -29.12 -3.39
C ALA A 422 5.72 -28.34 -4.66
N ASP A 423 4.77 -28.16 -5.59
CA ASP A 423 4.98 -27.45 -6.86
C ASP A 423 5.48 -26.01 -6.66
N ASP A 424 4.96 -25.31 -5.66
CA ASP A 424 5.38 -23.94 -5.35
C ASP A 424 6.84 -23.86 -4.90
N VAL A 425 7.31 -24.86 -4.16
CA VAL A 425 8.71 -24.97 -3.72
C VAL A 425 9.60 -25.19 -4.94
N ARG A 426 9.26 -26.17 -5.79
CA ARG A 426 10.03 -26.47 -7.00
C ARG A 426 10.11 -25.28 -7.95
N ARG A 427 8.97 -24.61 -8.18
CA ARG A 427 8.90 -23.40 -9.02
C ARG A 427 9.79 -22.30 -8.46
N ARG A 428 9.71 -22.02 -7.15
CA ARG A 428 10.52 -20.97 -6.54
C ARG A 428 12.01 -21.33 -6.50
N ALA A 429 12.36 -22.58 -6.23
CA ALA A 429 13.73 -23.08 -6.26
C ALA A 429 14.36 -22.90 -7.65
N ALA A 430 13.63 -23.17 -8.72
CA ALA A 430 14.10 -22.98 -10.09
C ALA A 430 14.36 -21.50 -10.46
N THR A 431 13.87 -20.53 -9.67
CA THR A 431 14.22 -19.11 -9.81
C THR A 431 15.47 -18.69 -9.03
N ASN A 432 16.12 -19.62 -8.30
CA ASN A 432 17.29 -19.31 -7.48
C ASN A 432 18.45 -18.83 -8.38
N PRO A 433 19.05 -17.66 -8.10
CA PRO A 433 20.12 -17.10 -8.94
C PRO A 433 21.43 -17.90 -8.91
N SER A 434 21.60 -18.78 -7.92
CA SER A 434 22.80 -19.59 -7.74
C SER A 434 22.79 -20.88 -8.58
N ILE A 435 21.72 -21.14 -9.34
CA ILE A 435 21.67 -22.28 -10.27
C ILE A 435 22.59 -22.01 -11.48
N PRO A 436 23.53 -22.91 -11.79
CA PRO A 436 24.40 -22.78 -12.97
C PRO A 436 23.61 -22.78 -14.29
N THR A 437 24.10 -22.05 -15.28
CA THR A 437 23.45 -21.90 -16.61
C THR A 437 23.11 -23.23 -17.28
N ASP A 438 24.05 -24.19 -17.31
CA ASP A 438 23.81 -25.49 -17.95
C ASP A 438 22.70 -26.28 -17.24
N ARG A 439 22.63 -26.13 -15.90
CA ARG A 439 21.55 -26.73 -15.11
C ARG A 439 20.22 -26.06 -15.44
N LEU A 440 20.15 -24.73 -15.57
CA LEU A 440 18.93 -24.03 -15.98
C LEU A 440 18.43 -24.48 -17.35
N ILE A 441 19.33 -24.68 -18.33
CA ILE A 441 18.95 -25.21 -19.66
C ILE A 441 18.32 -26.60 -19.53
N ASN A 442 18.88 -27.47 -18.69
CA ASN A 442 18.30 -28.79 -18.43
C ASN A 442 16.92 -28.69 -17.75
N LEU A 443 16.72 -27.73 -16.84
CA LEU A 443 15.44 -27.52 -16.15
C LEU A 443 14.33 -27.03 -17.09
N LEU A 444 14.66 -26.34 -18.20
CA LEU A 444 13.67 -25.96 -19.22
C LEU A 444 13.08 -27.16 -19.97
N GLU A 445 13.79 -28.29 -19.97
CA GLU A 445 13.38 -29.54 -20.61
C GLU A 445 12.77 -30.55 -19.62
N ALA A 446 12.61 -30.17 -18.35
CA ALA A 446 12.01 -31.02 -17.33
C ALA A 446 10.53 -31.35 -17.65
N ASP A 447 10.06 -32.48 -17.11
CA ASP A 447 8.66 -32.89 -17.28
C ASP A 447 7.74 -32.06 -16.37
N GLU A 448 8.24 -31.64 -15.21
CA GLU A 448 7.48 -30.89 -14.20
C GLU A 448 7.29 -29.43 -14.62
N SER A 449 6.05 -29.06 -14.96
CA SER A 449 5.72 -27.68 -15.39
C SER A 449 6.11 -26.60 -14.38
N ALA A 450 6.07 -26.90 -13.07
CA ALA A 450 6.51 -25.99 -12.01
C ALA A 450 8.00 -25.62 -12.14
N VAL A 451 8.86 -26.62 -12.35
CA VAL A 451 10.31 -26.45 -12.54
C VAL A 451 10.59 -25.68 -13.82
N VAL A 452 9.93 -26.05 -14.92
CA VAL A 452 10.08 -25.40 -16.22
C VAL A 452 9.69 -23.92 -16.14
N SER A 453 8.55 -23.61 -15.51
CA SER A 453 8.08 -22.24 -15.32
C SER A 453 9.06 -21.40 -14.51
N GLY A 454 9.58 -21.95 -13.39
CA GLY A 454 10.55 -21.25 -12.55
C GLY A 454 11.90 -21.06 -13.24
N ALA A 455 12.39 -22.04 -14.00
CA ALA A 455 13.62 -21.93 -14.77
C ALA A 455 13.50 -20.88 -15.88
N ALA A 456 12.35 -20.82 -16.57
CA ALA A 456 12.04 -19.79 -17.56
C ALA A 456 11.94 -18.39 -16.94
N ALA A 457 11.48 -18.27 -15.69
CA ALA A 457 11.44 -17.01 -14.94
C ALA A 457 12.76 -16.65 -14.22
N ASN A 458 13.80 -17.49 -14.31
CA ASN A 458 15.06 -17.24 -13.62
C ASN A 458 15.81 -16.05 -14.23
N ARG A 459 16.16 -15.06 -13.40
CA ARG A 459 16.89 -13.84 -13.79
C ARG A 459 18.27 -14.09 -14.42
N THR A 460 18.87 -15.26 -14.23
CA THR A 460 20.17 -15.60 -14.82
C THR A 460 20.05 -16.35 -16.15
N LEU A 461 18.81 -16.61 -16.63
CA LEU A 461 18.59 -17.23 -17.93
C LEU A 461 19.15 -16.35 -19.06
N LEU A 462 19.95 -16.94 -19.94
CA LEU A 462 20.58 -16.20 -21.03
C LEU A 462 19.57 -15.75 -22.10
N VAL A 463 19.71 -14.52 -22.57
CA VAL A 463 18.90 -13.92 -23.64
C VAL A 463 18.90 -14.77 -24.92
N VAL A 464 20.05 -15.35 -25.29
CA VAL A 464 20.15 -16.25 -26.47
C VAL A 464 19.26 -17.48 -26.33
N THR A 465 19.06 -17.99 -25.10
CA THR A 465 18.15 -19.11 -24.84
C THR A 465 16.70 -18.66 -24.97
N MET A 466 16.35 -17.46 -24.51
CA MET A 466 15.00 -16.89 -24.67
C MET A 466 14.62 -16.78 -26.15
N HIS A 467 15.50 -16.22 -27.00
CA HIS A 467 15.26 -16.13 -28.44
C HIS A 467 15.10 -17.50 -29.10
N ARG A 468 15.95 -18.48 -28.74
CA ARG A 468 15.83 -19.85 -29.26
C ARG A 468 14.46 -20.46 -28.98
N VAL A 469 13.94 -20.27 -27.76
CA VAL A 469 12.61 -20.75 -27.37
C VAL A 469 11.52 -20.08 -28.21
N LEU A 470 11.59 -18.75 -28.39
CA LEU A 470 10.62 -18.01 -29.20
C LEU A 470 10.65 -18.45 -30.68
N ASP A 471 11.83 -18.66 -31.24
CA ASP A 471 12.00 -19.10 -32.63
C ASP A 471 11.42 -20.51 -32.83
N GLN A 472 11.60 -21.40 -31.84
CA GLN A 472 10.98 -22.72 -31.84
C GLN A 472 9.45 -22.66 -31.71
N ALA A 473 8.93 -21.62 -31.06
CA ALA A 473 7.50 -21.30 -30.99
C ALA A 473 6.95 -20.62 -32.27
N ARG A 474 7.82 -20.23 -33.20
CA ARG A 474 7.49 -19.45 -34.41
C ARG A 474 6.90 -18.07 -34.10
N LEU A 475 7.32 -17.47 -32.99
CA LEU A 475 6.99 -16.11 -32.59
C LEU A 475 7.95 -15.08 -33.18
#